data_AF-A0A950CJR4-F1
#
_entry.id   AF-A0A950CJR4-F1
#
_cell.length_a   1.000
_cell.length_b   1.000
_cell.length_c   1.000
_cell.angle_alpha   90.00
_cell.angle_beta   90.00
_cell.angle_gamma   90.00
#
_symmetry.space_group_name_H-M   'P 1'
#
loop_
_entity.id
_entity.type
_entity.pdbx_description
1 polymer ?
#
loop_
_entity_poly.entity_id
_entity_poly.type
_entity_poly.pdbx_seq_one_letter_code
_entity_poly.pdbx_strand_id
1 'polypeptide(L)'
;MRLRVEQPGVRFMDSANYAMSLNPVNARERAKPSDFNQLITLRGLPGEFVLVLACIILDGGYTGDQAGLGIKIGPIPIFATDLILMAVIAISMRKRAGRLLDWGFTGGGAGAIGRAVWLLLLITLVHFTFAFPEYGLLAARDLAIFGYSLFFPLTYFALTQRVLAAKLIRYFVYVPCIAAVLVNLEIVSGIRWFALHQSVRGIPGHEQVARIGASNFANFGSVLAGLFAYLAVQREHRGLHAALILLCLATLAQIMDRSCILGFVMAGGVMFLLGAGRSRMYLSALGGGVFALLLLSAQGELPIPGGAKLHGLSQVLSSGANFESDPDAQFRLQRWHSAAQTWMTSPIFGVGFGVPIITADEWLRSEMKGAAQRGTLGAFNEGMPHNTFLTILARTGLIGFGLISYAWITVLVRLIKVIKRRATDPDQLAIVGILIAMIPVAALNLFFERPMLCVPFWIMLAAGYKLSEGVPREIAGLRARIAPGDITSRRPQGIGYPGPNRVARNYAASRHRSQD
;
A
#
# COMPACT_ATOMS: atom_id res chain seq x y z
N MET A 1 46.76 -26.22 42.23
CA MET A 1 46.65 -26.48 40.78
C MET A 1 45.28 -26.00 40.32
N ARG A 2 45.18 -24.80 39.74
CA ARG A 2 43.90 -24.22 39.25
C ARG A 2 43.97 -24.15 37.73
N LEU A 3 43.15 -24.94 37.05
CA LEU A 3 43.01 -24.95 35.60
C LEU A 3 42.25 -23.69 35.17
N ARG A 4 42.89 -22.86 34.33
CA ARG A 4 42.26 -21.75 33.61
C ARG A 4 41.57 -22.33 32.38
N VAL A 5 40.26 -22.17 32.30
CA VAL A 5 39.48 -22.45 31.09
C VAL A 5 39.54 -21.18 30.23
N GLU A 6 40.25 -21.25 29.11
CA GLU A 6 40.20 -20.20 28.08
C GLU A 6 38.89 -20.33 27.29
N GLN A 7 38.05 -19.30 27.34
CA GLN A 7 36.91 -19.18 26.44
C GLN A 7 37.37 -18.63 25.08
N PRO A 8 36.93 -19.21 23.95
CA PRO A 8 37.26 -18.70 22.63
C PRO A 8 36.57 -17.34 22.39
N GLY A 9 37.39 -16.31 22.14
CA GLY A 9 36.93 -14.96 21.91
C GLY A 9 36.12 -14.81 20.62
N VAL A 10 34.79 -14.68 20.77
CA VAL A 10 33.92 -14.18 19.71
C VAL A 10 34.12 -12.67 19.62
N ARG A 11 34.91 -12.23 18.63
CA ARG A 11 35.02 -10.81 18.28
C ARG A 11 33.73 -10.36 17.62
N PHE A 12 32.90 -9.63 18.36
CA PHE A 12 31.88 -8.77 17.76
C PHE A 12 32.60 -7.66 16.97
N MET A 13 32.39 -7.62 15.66
CA MET A 13 32.86 -6.51 14.83
C MET A 13 32.10 -5.25 15.23
N ASP A 14 32.83 -4.26 15.77
CA ASP A 14 32.34 -2.92 16.01
C ASP A 14 31.79 -2.30 14.73
N SER A 15 30.56 -1.80 14.82
CA SER A 15 29.79 -1.14 13.76
C SER A 15 30.29 0.27 13.39
N ALA A 16 31.53 0.62 13.76
CA ALA A 16 32.08 1.97 13.63
C ALA A 16 32.77 2.27 12.27
N ASN A 17 32.97 1.30 11.38
CA ASN A 17 33.81 1.49 10.17
C ASN A 17 33.04 1.73 8.85
N TYR A 18 31.78 2.17 8.88
CA TYR A 18 31.03 2.59 7.68
C TYR A 18 30.99 4.11 7.44
N ALA A 19 31.98 4.85 7.94
CA ALA A 19 32.18 6.25 7.56
C ALA A 19 32.97 6.34 6.23
N MET A 20 32.33 6.01 5.12
CA MET A 20 32.83 6.42 3.80
C MET A 20 32.89 7.94 3.74
N SER A 21 34.04 8.50 3.36
CA SER A 21 34.23 9.93 3.13
C SER A 21 33.29 10.43 2.03
N LEU A 22 32.18 11.06 2.42
CA LEU A 22 31.28 11.72 1.49
C LEU A 22 31.91 13.05 1.07
N ASN A 23 32.48 13.06 -0.13
CA ASN A 23 32.99 14.24 -0.80
C ASN A 23 31.83 15.25 -1.01
N PRO A 24 31.89 16.48 -0.48
CA PRO A 24 30.82 17.47 -0.58
C PRO A 24 30.82 18.16 -1.95
N VAL A 25 30.78 17.39 -3.03
CA VAL A 25 30.65 17.93 -4.39
C VAL A 25 29.15 18.14 -4.66
N ASN A 26 28.75 19.42 -4.71
CA ASN A 26 27.51 19.92 -5.32
C ASN A 26 26.16 19.39 -4.77
N ALA A 27 25.86 19.68 -3.50
CA ALA A 27 24.51 19.54 -2.94
C ALA A 27 23.42 20.43 -3.60
N ARG A 28 23.76 21.19 -4.66
CA ARG A 28 22.88 21.99 -5.53
C ARG A 28 22.45 21.27 -6.81
N GLU A 29 23.00 20.09 -7.13
CA GLU A 29 22.27 19.18 -8.01
C GLU A 29 21.00 18.79 -7.26
N ARG A 30 19.91 19.53 -7.51
CA ARG A 30 18.56 18.97 -7.34
C ARG A 30 18.67 17.61 -7.97
N ALA A 31 18.52 16.54 -7.18
CA ALA A 31 18.42 15.19 -7.71
C ALA A 31 17.47 15.30 -8.89
N LYS A 32 18.02 15.25 -10.11
CA LYS A 32 17.18 15.32 -11.32
C LYS A 32 16.15 14.24 -11.07
N PRO A 33 14.84 14.55 -11.14
CA PRO A 33 13.82 13.54 -10.95
C PRO A 33 14.27 12.36 -11.78
N SER A 34 14.58 11.24 -11.09
CA SER A 34 15.23 10.11 -11.72
C SER A 34 14.37 9.77 -12.93
N ASP A 35 15.00 9.73 -14.10
CA ASP A 35 14.34 9.56 -15.39
C ASP A 35 13.27 8.48 -15.24
N PHE A 36 12.03 8.83 -15.59
CA PHE A 36 10.87 7.95 -15.43
C PHE A 36 11.14 6.53 -15.96
N ASN A 37 11.95 6.44 -17.03
CA ASN A 37 12.42 5.19 -17.63
C ASN A 37 13.29 4.35 -16.67
N GLN A 38 14.18 4.97 -15.90
CA GLN A 38 14.99 4.28 -14.90
C GLN A 38 14.16 3.77 -13.73
N LEU A 39 13.00 4.38 -13.47
CA LEU A 39 12.12 3.97 -12.39
C LEU A 39 11.24 2.76 -12.75
N ILE A 40 10.98 2.53 -14.04
CA ILE A 40 10.15 1.41 -14.53
C ILE A 40 11.00 0.22 -15.03
N THR A 41 12.32 0.38 -15.16
CA THR A 41 13.17 -0.77 -15.51
C THR A 41 13.28 -1.78 -14.38
N LEU A 42 13.07 -3.06 -14.73
CA LEU A 42 13.31 -4.22 -13.87
C LEU A 42 14.79 -4.55 -13.72
N ARG A 43 15.66 -3.94 -14.54
CA ARG A 43 17.10 -4.23 -14.54
C ARG A 43 17.73 -3.80 -13.21
N GLY A 44 18.46 -4.74 -12.59
CA GLY A 44 19.20 -4.50 -11.33
C GLY A 44 18.35 -4.57 -10.05
N LEU A 45 17.10 -5.03 -10.12
CA LEU A 45 16.29 -5.23 -8.92
C LEU A 45 16.76 -6.47 -8.12
N PRO A 46 16.87 -6.39 -6.77
CA PRO A 46 17.16 -7.56 -5.95
C PRO A 46 16.08 -8.64 -6.13
N GLY A 47 16.47 -9.93 -6.20
CA GLY A 47 15.51 -11.02 -6.42
C GLY A 47 14.32 -11.07 -5.43
N GLU A 48 14.52 -10.74 -4.16
CA GLU A 48 13.43 -10.64 -3.18
C GLU A 48 12.46 -9.49 -3.49
N PHE A 49 12.97 -8.39 -4.06
CA PHE A 49 12.15 -7.28 -4.52
C PHE A 49 11.35 -7.66 -5.76
N VAL A 50 11.92 -8.48 -6.65
CA VAL A 50 11.20 -9.00 -7.82
C VAL A 50 9.99 -9.84 -7.40
N LEU A 51 10.10 -10.65 -6.34
CA LEU A 51 8.95 -11.42 -5.83
C LEU A 51 7.89 -10.54 -5.18
N VAL A 52 8.30 -9.56 -4.37
CA VAL A 52 7.35 -8.58 -3.80
C VAL A 52 6.64 -7.82 -4.91
N LEU A 53 7.38 -7.44 -5.95
CA LEU A 53 6.83 -6.79 -7.12
C LEU A 53 5.92 -7.73 -7.93
N ALA A 54 6.29 -8.99 -8.10
CA ALA A 54 5.44 -9.99 -8.73
C ALA A 54 4.12 -10.17 -7.95
N CYS A 55 4.14 -10.12 -6.62
CA CYS A 55 2.94 -10.12 -5.81
C CYS A 55 2.02 -8.94 -6.13
N ILE A 56 2.58 -7.73 -6.22
CA ILE A 56 1.83 -6.51 -6.59
C ILE A 56 1.31 -6.61 -8.04
N ILE A 57 2.08 -7.21 -8.94
CA ILE A 57 1.68 -7.39 -10.34
C ILE A 57 0.55 -8.42 -10.46
N LEU A 58 0.65 -9.53 -9.73
CA LEU A 58 -0.39 -10.55 -9.70
C LEU A 58 -1.66 -9.97 -9.07
N ASP A 59 -1.55 -9.31 -7.92
CA ASP A 59 -2.68 -8.64 -7.28
C ASP A 59 -3.36 -7.60 -8.18
N GLY A 60 -2.58 -6.67 -8.73
CA GLY A 60 -3.09 -5.56 -9.52
C GLY A 60 -3.47 -5.90 -10.96
N GLY A 61 -2.82 -6.91 -11.55
CA GLY A 61 -2.97 -7.29 -12.95
C GLY A 61 -3.96 -8.42 -13.18
N TYR A 62 -4.20 -9.29 -12.19
CA TYR A 62 -5.12 -10.40 -12.33
C TYR A 62 -6.51 -10.05 -11.79
N THR A 63 -7.46 -10.02 -12.71
CA THR A 63 -8.84 -9.57 -12.49
C THR A 63 -9.83 -10.70 -12.19
N GLY A 64 -9.41 -11.96 -12.31
CA GLY A 64 -10.21 -13.15 -11.94
C GLY A 64 -10.21 -13.40 -10.44
N ASP A 65 -11.06 -14.30 -9.94
CA ASP A 65 -11.03 -14.66 -8.51
C ASP A 65 -9.70 -15.35 -8.17
N GLN A 66 -8.73 -14.63 -7.59
CA GLN A 66 -7.41 -15.18 -7.23
C GLN A 66 -7.52 -16.22 -6.12
N ALA A 67 -8.64 -16.25 -5.39
CA ALA A 67 -8.96 -17.39 -4.55
C ALA A 67 -8.99 -18.70 -5.35
N GLY A 68 -9.29 -18.64 -6.65
CA GLY A 68 -9.26 -19.75 -7.60
C GLY A 68 -7.88 -20.06 -8.21
N LEU A 69 -6.87 -19.18 -8.09
CA LEU A 69 -5.48 -19.52 -8.44
C LEU A 69 -4.78 -20.33 -7.34
N GLY A 70 -5.45 -20.55 -6.21
CA GLY A 70 -4.96 -21.36 -5.12
C GLY A 70 -5.05 -22.87 -5.39
N ILE A 71 -4.20 -23.63 -4.70
CA ILE A 71 -4.30 -25.09 -4.63
C ILE A 71 -5.13 -25.43 -3.39
N LYS A 72 -6.16 -26.26 -3.53
CA LYS A 72 -6.88 -26.80 -2.37
C LYS A 72 -6.14 -28.04 -1.87
N ILE A 73 -5.64 -28.02 -0.64
CA ILE A 73 -5.11 -29.21 0.05
C ILE A 73 -6.16 -29.61 1.10
N GLY A 74 -6.99 -30.60 0.76
CA GLY A 74 -8.16 -30.95 1.55
C GLY A 74 -9.14 -29.77 1.66
N PRO A 75 -9.61 -29.40 2.87
CA PRO A 75 -10.52 -28.26 3.07
C PRO A 75 -9.79 -26.90 3.05
N ILE A 76 -8.45 -26.89 3.00
CA ILE A 76 -7.66 -25.67 3.14
C ILE A 76 -7.32 -25.09 1.77
N PRO A 77 -7.81 -23.90 1.43
CA PRO A 77 -7.32 -23.19 0.26
C PRO A 77 -5.92 -22.64 0.57
N ILE A 78 -4.92 -23.02 -0.23
CA ILE A 78 -3.62 -22.37 -0.26
C ILE A 78 -3.66 -21.37 -1.41
N PHE A 79 -3.62 -20.08 -1.09
CA PHE A 79 -3.66 -19.02 -2.08
C PHE A 79 -2.28 -18.83 -2.74
N ALA A 80 -2.27 -18.28 -3.94
CA ALA A 80 -1.01 -17.90 -4.61
C ALA A 80 -0.16 -16.97 -3.72
N THR A 81 -0.79 -16.11 -2.92
CA THR A 81 -0.13 -15.26 -1.92
C THR A 81 0.62 -16.02 -0.86
N ASP A 82 0.14 -17.21 -0.46
CA ASP A 82 0.81 -18.05 0.54
C ASP A 82 2.09 -18.64 -0.04
N LEU A 83 2.02 -19.14 -1.28
CA LEU A 83 3.19 -19.63 -2.02
C LEU A 83 4.23 -18.53 -2.22
N ILE A 84 3.79 -17.32 -2.58
CA ILE A 84 4.64 -16.15 -2.72
C ILE A 84 5.27 -15.78 -1.38
N LEU A 85 4.50 -15.76 -0.29
CA LEU A 85 5.01 -15.46 1.05
C LEU A 85 6.12 -16.46 1.43
N MET A 86 5.88 -17.76 1.26
CA MET A 86 6.89 -18.79 1.52
C MET A 86 8.14 -18.59 0.67
N ALA A 87 8.00 -18.27 -0.62
CA ALA A 87 9.13 -17.99 -1.51
C ALA A 87 9.91 -16.74 -1.07
N VAL A 88 9.22 -15.65 -0.70
CA VAL A 88 9.85 -14.42 -0.22
C VAL A 88 10.59 -14.67 1.09
N ILE A 89 10.02 -15.44 2.02
CA ILE A 89 10.68 -15.85 3.26
C ILE A 89 11.94 -16.66 2.95
N ALA A 90 11.86 -17.68 2.10
CA ALA A 90 13.00 -18.54 1.77
C ALA A 90 14.16 -17.75 1.14
N ILE A 91 13.86 -16.86 0.17
CA ILE A 91 14.89 -16.01 -0.45
C ILE A 91 15.45 -15.00 0.56
N SER A 92 14.60 -14.41 1.40
CA SER A 92 15.03 -13.45 2.42
C SER A 92 15.91 -14.10 3.48
N MET A 93 15.57 -15.32 3.91
CA MET A 93 16.41 -16.13 4.79
C MET A 93 17.77 -16.41 4.14
N ARG A 94 17.82 -16.78 2.85
CA ARG A 94 19.09 -17.01 2.16
C ARG A 94 19.98 -15.78 2.07
N LYS A 95 19.40 -14.60 1.77
CA LYS A 95 20.18 -13.39 1.47
C LYS A 95 20.40 -12.47 2.66
N ARG A 96 19.51 -12.53 3.65
CA ARG A 96 19.41 -11.56 4.76
C ARG A 96 19.10 -12.26 6.08
N ALA A 97 19.52 -13.52 6.24
CA ALA A 97 19.32 -14.33 7.44
C ALA A 97 19.51 -13.51 8.72
N GLY A 98 20.64 -12.83 8.85
CA GLY A 98 20.97 -12.07 10.07
C GLY A 98 19.92 -11.01 10.44
N ARG A 99 19.40 -10.23 9.48
CA ARG A 99 18.38 -9.21 9.78
C ARG A 99 17.02 -9.81 10.08
N LEU A 100 16.66 -10.88 9.36
CA LEU A 100 15.36 -11.53 9.53
C LEU A 100 15.33 -12.34 10.83
N LEU A 101 16.42 -13.01 11.18
CA LEU A 101 16.59 -13.69 12.46
C LEU A 101 16.65 -12.70 13.62
N ASP A 102 17.41 -11.61 13.51
CA ASP A 102 17.40 -10.54 14.53
C ASP A 102 15.98 -10.02 14.77
N TRP A 103 15.25 -9.68 13.70
CA TRP A 103 13.86 -9.27 13.84
C TRP A 103 12.96 -10.38 14.40
N GLY A 104 13.13 -11.63 13.98
CA GLY A 104 12.34 -12.76 14.48
C GLY A 104 12.52 -13.02 15.97
N PHE A 105 13.74 -12.86 16.49
CA PHE A 105 14.04 -13.09 17.91
C PHE A 105 13.83 -11.86 18.80
N THR A 106 14.08 -10.64 18.30
CA THR A 106 14.11 -9.43 19.13
C THR A 106 13.07 -8.37 18.72
N GLY A 107 12.41 -8.54 17.58
CA GLY A 107 11.65 -7.47 16.92
C GLY A 107 12.55 -6.35 16.37
N GLY A 108 13.87 -6.51 16.40
CA GLY A 108 14.89 -5.55 16.00
C GLY A 108 14.96 -5.28 14.49
N GLY A 109 15.84 -4.36 14.08
CA GLY A 109 16.16 -4.10 12.66
C GLY A 109 15.13 -3.31 11.83
N ALA A 110 13.82 -3.38 12.14
CA ALA A 110 12.75 -2.71 11.39
C ALA A 110 12.10 -1.51 12.11
N GLY A 111 12.81 -0.95 13.09
CA GLY A 111 12.38 0.23 13.85
C GLY A 111 11.14 -0.03 14.72
N ALA A 112 10.47 1.05 15.15
CA ALA A 112 9.33 0.95 16.06
C ALA A 112 8.11 0.26 15.41
N ILE A 113 7.92 0.45 14.10
CA ILE A 113 6.82 -0.18 13.36
C ILE A 113 7.09 -1.68 13.20
N GLY A 114 8.32 -2.06 12.87
CA GLY A 114 8.73 -3.46 12.84
C GLY A 114 8.55 -4.19 14.17
N ARG A 115 8.83 -3.51 15.31
CA ARG A 115 8.55 -4.06 16.64
C ARG A 115 7.05 -4.23 16.91
N ALA A 116 6.21 -3.28 16.50
CA ALA A 116 4.76 -3.40 16.65
C ALA A 116 4.21 -4.60 15.85
N VAL A 117 4.69 -4.80 14.62
CA VAL A 117 4.34 -5.96 13.79
C VAL A 117 4.85 -7.27 14.41
N TRP A 118 6.06 -7.26 14.98
CA TRP A 118 6.59 -8.43 15.69
C TRP A 118 5.73 -8.81 16.91
N LEU A 119 5.34 -7.83 17.73
CA LEU A 119 4.44 -8.06 18.86
C LEU A 119 3.07 -8.57 18.41
N LEU A 120 2.54 -8.02 17.32
CA LEU A 120 1.28 -8.49 16.73
C LEU A 120 1.39 -9.98 16.37
N LEU A 121 2.47 -10.37 15.69
CA LEU A 121 2.71 -11.77 15.33
C LEU A 121 2.82 -12.67 16.56
N LEU A 122 3.59 -12.27 17.58
CA LEU A 122 3.69 -13.03 18.83
C LEU A 122 2.32 -13.27 19.45
N ILE A 123 1.50 -12.22 19.57
CA ILE A 123 0.16 -12.30 20.16
C ILE A 123 -0.74 -13.20 19.31
N THR A 124 -0.67 -13.09 17.99
CA THR A 124 -1.51 -13.89 17.09
C THR A 124 -1.13 -15.37 17.09
N LEU A 125 0.17 -15.69 17.25
CA LEU A 125 0.64 -17.06 17.44
C LEU A 125 0.15 -17.63 18.77
N VAL A 126 0.19 -16.85 19.86
CA VAL A 126 -0.36 -17.27 21.16
C VAL A 126 -1.86 -17.57 21.04
N HIS A 127 -2.65 -16.67 20.44
CA HIS A 127 -4.08 -16.89 20.22
C HIS A 127 -4.34 -18.13 19.38
N PHE A 128 -3.57 -18.33 18.30
CA PHE A 128 -3.68 -19.51 17.45
C PHE A 128 -3.35 -20.80 18.21
N THR A 129 -2.26 -20.84 18.97
CA THR A 129 -1.85 -22.04 19.72
C THR A 129 -2.93 -22.49 20.71
N PHE A 130 -3.59 -21.56 21.39
CA PHE A 130 -4.69 -21.88 22.30
C PHE A 130 -5.99 -22.23 21.58
N ALA A 131 -6.29 -21.58 20.46
CA ALA A 131 -7.54 -21.79 19.72
C ALA A 131 -7.53 -23.03 18.81
N PHE A 132 -6.37 -23.45 18.32
CA PHE A 132 -6.27 -24.51 17.31
C PHE A 132 -6.85 -25.86 17.74
N PRO A 133 -6.64 -26.37 18.98
CA PRO A 133 -7.22 -27.64 19.41
C PRO A 133 -8.76 -27.67 19.37
N GLU A 134 -9.41 -26.51 19.56
CA GLU A 134 -10.85 -26.39 19.62
C GLU A 134 -11.46 -26.02 18.25
N TYR A 135 -10.88 -25.05 17.56
CA TYR A 135 -11.48 -24.47 16.35
C TYR A 135 -10.80 -24.87 15.04
N GLY A 136 -9.68 -25.59 15.09
CA GLY A 136 -8.96 -26.14 13.93
C GLY A 136 -8.78 -25.15 12.78
N LEU A 137 -9.43 -25.44 11.65
CA LEU A 137 -9.32 -24.65 10.42
C LEU A 137 -9.82 -23.20 10.57
N LEU A 138 -10.82 -22.94 11.41
CA LEU A 138 -11.32 -21.59 11.65
C LEU A 138 -10.27 -20.73 12.37
N ALA A 139 -9.52 -21.33 13.31
CA ALA A 139 -8.39 -20.66 13.94
C ALA A 139 -7.25 -20.39 12.94
N ALA A 140 -6.97 -21.32 12.03
CA ALA A 140 -5.96 -21.14 10.99
C ALA A 140 -6.33 -20.05 9.98
N ARG A 141 -7.62 -19.94 9.61
CA ARG A 141 -8.15 -18.86 8.79
C ARG A 141 -7.89 -17.49 9.44
N ASP A 142 -8.21 -17.37 10.73
CA ASP A 142 -8.03 -16.10 11.43
C ASP A 142 -6.53 -15.79 11.65
N LEU A 143 -5.69 -16.81 11.84
CA LEU A 143 -4.23 -16.63 11.85
C LEU A 143 -3.74 -16.02 10.53
N ALA A 144 -4.25 -16.45 9.37
CA ALA A 144 -3.81 -15.95 8.08
C ALA A 144 -4.01 -14.43 7.93
N ILE A 145 -5.09 -13.87 8.48
CA ILE A 145 -5.39 -12.43 8.53
C ILE A 145 -4.18 -11.64 9.05
N PHE A 146 -3.55 -12.15 10.11
CA PHE A 146 -2.41 -11.51 10.76
C PHE A 146 -1.06 -12.03 10.27
N GLY A 147 -1.00 -13.27 9.79
CA GLY A 147 0.19 -13.90 9.24
C GLY A 147 0.75 -13.13 8.04
N TYR A 148 -0.12 -12.53 7.22
CA TYR A 148 0.30 -11.65 6.13
C TYR A 148 1.04 -10.38 6.58
N SER A 149 1.01 -10.03 7.86
CA SER A 149 1.86 -8.96 8.39
C SER A 149 3.36 -9.22 8.24
N LEU A 150 3.77 -10.49 8.02
CA LEU A 150 5.13 -10.86 7.64
C LEU A 150 5.60 -10.19 6.34
N PHE A 151 4.71 -9.78 5.45
CA PHE A 151 5.10 -8.99 4.28
C PHE A 151 5.73 -7.64 4.66
N PHE A 152 5.41 -7.08 5.82
CA PHE A 152 6.02 -5.82 6.28
C PHE A 152 7.55 -5.94 6.48
N PRO A 153 8.08 -6.78 7.38
CA PRO A 153 9.52 -6.87 7.61
C PRO A 153 10.26 -7.39 6.37
N LEU A 154 9.67 -8.35 5.64
CA LEU A 154 10.27 -8.88 4.41
C LEU A 154 10.45 -7.79 3.36
N THR A 155 9.40 -6.98 3.13
CA THR A 155 9.46 -5.83 2.22
C THR A 155 10.42 -4.77 2.74
N TYR A 156 10.30 -4.40 4.01
CA TYR A 156 11.12 -3.35 4.62
C TYR A 156 12.62 -3.66 4.51
N PHE A 157 13.01 -4.92 4.75
CA PHE A 157 14.40 -5.33 4.58
C PHE A 157 14.79 -5.34 3.10
N ALA A 158 13.95 -5.84 2.20
CA ALA A 158 14.21 -5.82 0.75
C ALA A 158 14.46 -4.39 0.21
N LEU A 159 13.76 -3.39 0.76
CA LEU A 159 13.90 -1.97 0.45
C LEU A 159 15.19 -1.35 1.05
N THR A 160 16.36 -1.72 0.50
CA THR A 160 17.67 -1.18 0.93
C THR A 160 17.81 0.30 0.68
N GLN A 161 17.10 0.84 -0.30
CA GLN A 161 17.20 2.22 -0.76
C GLN A 161 15.82 2.84 -0.92
N ARG A 162 15.72 4.16 -0.67
CA ARG A 162 14.50 4.95 -0.91
C ARG A 162 14.00 4.85 -2.36
N VAL A 163 14.92 4.74 -3.32
CA VAL A 163 14.58 4.59 -4.74
C VAL A 163 13.76 3.31 -4.99
N LEU A 164 14.09 2.20 -4.32
CA LEU A 164 13.31 0.96 -4.45
C LEU A 164 11.90 1.11 -3.87
N ALA A 165 11.74 1.87 -2.79
CA ALA A 165 10.42 2.13 -2.21
C ALA A 165 9.56 2.97 -3.17
N ALA A 166 10.14 4.00 -3.78
CA ALA A 166 9.47 4.80 -4.81
C ALA A 166 9.09 3.95 -6.04
N LYS A 167 9.99 3.08 -6.52
CA LYS A 167 9.68 2.12 -7.61
C LYS A 167 8.47 1.27 -7.24
N LEU A 168 8.46 0.68 -6.04
CA LEU A 168 7.38 -0.20 -5.58
C LEU A 168 6.02 0.51 -5.55
N ILE A 169 5.98 1.76 -5.06
CA ILE A 169 4.76 2.57 -5.05
C ILE A 169 4.29 2.85 -6.48
N ARG A 170 5.20 3.16 -7.41
CA ARG A 170 4.85 3.37 -8.82
C ARG A 170 4.28 2.11 -9.47
N TYR A 171 4.85 0.94 -9.24
CA TYR A 171 4.28 -0.30 -9.75
C TYR A 171 2.89 -0.58 -9.16
N PHE A 172 2.69 -0.35 -7.86
CA PHE A 172 1.36 -0.47 -7.25
C PHE A 172 0.33 0.45 -7.92
N VAL A 173 0.74 1.64 -8.37
CA VAL A 173 -0.15 2.57 -9.08
C VAL A 173 -0.36 2.20 -10.55
N TYR A 174 0.71 1.89 -11.30
CA TYR A 174 0.62 1.72 -12.76
C TYR A 174 0.17 0.34 -13.20
N VAL A 175 0.45 -0.73 -12.43
CA VAL A 175 0.07 -2.09 -12.86
C VAL A 175 -1.46 -2.26 -12.92
N PRO A 176 -2.25 -1.81 -11.91
CA PRO A 176 -3.72 -1.86 -12.01
C PRO A 176 -4.30 -1.02 -13.16
N CYS A 177 -3.55 -0.05 -13.69
CA CYS A 177 -3.99 0.67 -14.89
C CYS A 177 -4.04 -0.25 -16.13
N ILE A 178 -3.19 -1.28 -16.19
CA ILE A 178 -3.23 -2.28 -17.27
C ILE A 178 -4.51 -3.10 -17.14
N ALA A 179 -4.84 -3.56 -15.93
CA ALA A 179 -6.11 -4.22 -15.66
C ALA A 179 -7.31 -3.31 -16.01
N ALA A 180 -7.22 -2.01 -15.73
CA ALA A 180 -8.23 -1.03 -16.12
C ALA A 180 -8.40 -0.96 -17.65
N VAL A 181 -7.31 -0.94 -18.42
CA VAL A 181 -7.36 -1.00 -19.90
C VAL A 181 -8.07 -2.28 -20.33
N LEU A 182 -7.63 -3.42 -19.81
CA LEU A 182 -8.13 -4.74 -20.19
C LEU A 182 -9.61 -4.91 -19.89
N VAL A 183 -10.08 -4.45 -18.72
CA VAL A 183 -11.51 -4.47 -18.36
C VAL A 183 -12.32 -3.60 -19.31
N ASN A 184 -11.87 -2.37 -19.61
CA ASN A 184 -12.60 -1.50 -20.53
C ASN A 184 -12.58 -2.06 -21.96
N LEU A 185 -11.49 -2.71 -22.40
CA LEU A 185 -11.42 -3.39 -23.69
C LEU A 185 -12.38 -4.58 -23.76
N GLU A 186 -12.46 -5.43 -22.73
CA GLU A 186 -13.44 -6.52 -22.65
C GLU A 186 -14.88 -6.00 -22.78
N ILE A 187 -15.19 -4.89 -22.09
CA ILE A 187 -16.52 -4.27 -22.14
C ILE A 187 -16.83 -3.70 -23.54
N VAL A 188 -15.88 -2.99 -24.16
CA VAL A 188 -16.10 -2.31 -25.45
C VAL A 188 -16.10 -3.31 -26.60
N SER A 189 -15.21 -4.30 -26.57
CA SER A 189 -15.09 -5.30 -27.64
C SER A 189 -16.09 -6.46 -27.52
N GLY A 190 -16.63 -6.70 -26.33
CA GLY A 190 -17.43 -7.89 -26.02
C GLY A 190 -16.62 -9.19 -25.93
N ILE A 191 -15.31 -9.15 -26.17
CA ILE A 191 -14.42 -10.31 -26.06
C ILE A 191 -14.16 -10.58 -24.59
N ARG A 192 -14.54 -11.77 -24.10
CA ARG A 192 -14.37 -12.17 -22.69
C ARG A 192 -12.97 -12.72 -22.45
N TRP A 193 -12.08 -11.92 -21.87
CA TRP A 193 -10.71 -12.33 -21.55
C TRP A 193 -10.62 -12.88 -20.12
N PHE A 194 -11.31 -12.25 -19.17
CA PHE A 194 -11.18 -12.55 -17.74
C PHE A 194 -12.40 -13.23 -17.14
N ALA A 195 -13.39 -13.59 -17.99
CA ALA A 195 -14.68 -14.12 -17.57
C ALA A 195 -15.32 -13.24 -16.47
N LEU A 196 -15.29 -11.91 -16.66
CA LEU A 196 -15.82 -10.97 -15.68
C LEU A 196 -17.27 -11.33 -15.36
N HIS A 197 -17.54 -11.69 -14.11
CA HIS A 197 -18.87 -12.09 -13.68
C HIS A 197 -19.76 -10.85 -13.58
N GLN A 198 -20.67 -10.68 -14.53
CA GLN A 198 -21.70 -9.66 -14.42
C GLN A 198 -22.72 -10.10 -13.38
N SER A 199 -22.91 -9.27 -12.36
CA SER A 199 -23.93 -9.47 -11.36
C SER A 199 -24.93 -8.33 -11.46
N VAL A 200 -26.21 -8.65 -11.29
CA VAL A 200 -27.25 -7.64 -11.27
C VAL A 200 -27.58 -7.33 -9.81
N ARG A 201 -27.56 -6.06 -9.45
CA ARG A 201 -27.94 -5.58 -8.11
C ARG A 201 -29.33 -4.93 -8.20
N GLY A 202 -30.31 -5.54 -7.56
CA GLY A 202 -31.57 -4.87 -7.26
C GLY A 202 -31.33 -3.83 -6.17
N ILE A 203 -31.68 -2.57 -6.44
CA ILE A 203 -31.70 -1.50 -5.44
C ILE A 203 -33.19 -1.18 -5.24
N PRO A 204 -33.76 -1.35 -4.02
CA PRO A 204 -35.17 -1.06 -3.79
C PRO A 204 -35.53 0.37 -4.20
N GLY A 205 -36.64 0.53 -4.94
CA GLY A 205 -37.05 1.81 -5.50
C GLY A 205 -36.32 2.24 -6.78
N HIS A 206 -35.39 1.43 -7.28
CA HIS A 206 -34.62 1.70 -8.50
C HIS A 206 -34.59 0.47 -9.42
N GLU A 207 -34.24 0.69 -10.69
CA GLU A 207 -34.03 -0.38 -11.65
C GLU A 207 -32.84 -1.29 -11.25
N GLN A 208 -32.84 -2.49 -11.82
CA GLN A 208 -31.74 -3.43 -11.66
C GLN A 208 -30.46 -2.87 -12.28
N VAL A 209 -29.43 -2.63 -11.46
CA VAL A 209 -28.17 -2.10 -11.94
C VAL A 209 -27.18 -3.24 -12.20
N ALA A 210 -26.77 -3.39 -13.46
CA ALA A 210 -25.71 -4.32 -13.83
C ALA A 210 -24.36 -3.80 -13.31
N ARG A 211 -23.65 -4.64 -12.55
CA ARG A 211 -22.30 -4.37 -12.04
C ARG A 211 -21.35 -5.50 -12.36
N ILE A 212 -20.08 -5.19 -12.50
CA ILE A 212 -19.04 -6.21 -12.64
C ILE A 212 -18.63 -6.66 -11.23
N GLY A 213 -18.95 -7.91 -10.90
CA GLY A 213 -18.52 -8.55 -9.66
C GLY A 213 -17.03 -8.86 -9.74
N ALA A 214 -16.20 -8.01 -9.16
CA ALA A 214 -14.77 -8.28 -9.09
C ALA A 214 -14.20 -7.81 -7.76
N SER A 215 -14.06 -8.79 -6.86
CA SER A 215 -13.48 -8.65 -5.53
C SER A 215 -12.08 -8.05 -5.50
N ASN A 216 -11.33 -8.14 -6.60
CA ASN A 216 -9.93 -7.72 -6.66
C ASN A 216 -9.76 -6.23 -6.99
N PHE A 217 -10.81 -5.52 -7.38
CA PHE A 217 -10.69 -4.09 -7.69
C PHE A 217 -10.85 -3.17 -6.49
N ALA A 218 -10.92 -3.72 -5.27
CA ALA A 218 -10.99 -2.94 -4.04
C ALA A 218 -9.74 -2.05 -3.80
N ASN A 219 -8.65 -2.25 -4.55
CA ASN A 219 -7.48 -1.36 -4.53
C ASN A 219 -7.59 -0.14 -5.47
N PHE A 220 -8.61 -0.02 -6.33
CA PHE A 220 -8.71 1.08 -7.31
C PHE A 220 -8.82 2.46 -6.67
N GLY A 221 -9.46 2.59 -5.51
CA GLY A 221 -9.47 3.86 -4.75
C GLY A 221 -8.06 4.33 -4.39
N SER A 222 -7.21 3.39 -3.96
CA SER A 222 -5.80 3.63 -3.65
C SER A 222 -4.96 3.97 -4.88
N VAL A 223 -5.21 3.27 -5.99
CA VAL A 223 -4.55 3.54 -7.29
C VAL A 223 -4.87 4.94 -7.79
N LEU A 224 -6.16 5.32 -7.78
CA LEU A 224 -6.61 6.66 -8.14
C LEU A 224 -5.97 7.72 -7.25
N ALA A 225 -5.87 7.49 -5.94
CA ALA A 225 -5.19 8.40 -5.02
C ALA A 225 -3.70 8.59 -5.40
N GLY A 226 -3.00 7.50 -5.76
CA GLY A 226 -1.61 7.56 -6.23
C GLY A 226 -1.45 8.30 -7.56
N LEU A 227 -2.27 7.98 -8.57
CA LEU A 227 -2.28 8.67 -9.87
C LEU A 227 -2.55 10.17 -9.69
N PHE A 228 -3.45 10.51 -8.77
CA PHE A 228 -3.82 11.89 -8.51
C PHE A 228 -2.72 12.68 -7.82
N ALA A 229 -1.99 12.06 -6.88
CA ALA A 229 -0.76 12.64 -6.34
C ALA A 229 0.26 12.93 -7.44
N TYR A 230 0.42 12.01 -8.41
CA TYR A 230 1.31 12.22 -9.56
C TYR A 230 0.83 13.35 -10.47
N LEU A 231 -0.46 13.40 -10.84
CA LEU A 231 -1.03 14.49 -11.63
C LEU A 231 -0.78 15.86 -10.97
N ALA A 232 -0.97 15.94 -9.64
CA ALA A 232 -0.81 17.17 -8.88
C ALA A 232 0.63 17.70 -8.91
N VAL A 233 1.62 16.81 -8.82
CA VAL A 233 3.02 17.16 -8.57
C VAL A 233 3.91 17.06 -9.83
N GLN A 234 3.76 16.01 -10.65
CA GLN A 234 4.62 15.71 -11.81
C GLN A 234 4.13 16.40 -13.08
N ARG A 235 4.69 17.56 -13.44
CA ARG A 235 4.25 18.37 -14.58
C ARG A 235 4.46 17.70 -15.94
N GLU A 236 5.57 16.99 -16.10
CA GLU A 236 6.03 16.44 -17.38
C GLU A 236 5.09 15.36 -17.93
N HIS A 237 4.33 14.67 -17.07
CA HIS A 237 3.48 13.54 -17.45
C HIS A 237 2.00 13.75 -17.12
N ARG A 238 1.57 15.00 -16.91
CA ARG A 238 0.18 15.30 -16.51
C ARG A 238 -0.87 14.75 -17.46
N GLY A 239 -0.64 14.86 -18.77
CA GLY A 239 -1.56 14.33 -19.77
C GLY A 239 -1.77 12.82 -19.61
N LEU A 240 -0.68 12.08 -19.40
CA LEU A 240 -0.73 10.64 -19.14
C LEU A 240 -1.48 10.34 -17.84
N HIS A 241 -1.15 11.01 -16.73
CA HIS A 241 -1.84 10.78 -15.45
C HIS A 241 -3.32 11.11 -15.52
N ALA A 242 -3.71 12.18 -16.21
CA ALA A 242 -5.11 12.52 -16.41
C ALA A 242 -5.84 11.45 -17.22
N ALA A 243 -5.23 10.94 -18.31
CA ALA A 243 -5.80 9.85 -19.11
C ALA A 243 -5.96 8.57 -18.28
N LEU A 244 -4.97 8.21 -17.46
CA LEU A 244 -5.04 7.05 -16.56
C LEU A 244 -6.09 7.23 -15.47
N ILE A 245 -6.26 8.43 -14.91
CA ILE A 245 -7.33 8.73 -13.95
C ILE A 245 -8.70 8.54 -14.61
N LEU A 246 -8.91 9.08 -15.81
CA LEU A 246 -10.17 8.91 -16.54
C LEU A 246 -10.46 7.43 -16.83
N LEU A 247 -9.45 6.67 -17.24
CA LEU A 247 -9.55 5.24 -17.45
C LEU A 247 -9.95 4.50 -16.16
N CYS A 248 -9.26 4.76 -15.05
CA CYS A 248 -9.55 4.12 -13.77
C CYS A 248 -10.91 4.55 -13.19
N LEU A 249 -11.34 5.80 -13.42
CA LEU A 249 -12.69 6.27 -13.06
C LEU A 249 -13.75 5.56 -13.90
N ALA A 250 -13.51 5.37 -15.20
CA ALA A 250 -14.39 4.62 -16.07
C ALA A 250 -14.54 3.17 -15.58
N THR A 251 -13.43 2.51 -15.21
CA THR A 251 -13.44 1.17 -14.59
C THR A 251 -14.18 1.18 -13.26
N LEU A 252 -13.91 2.14 -12.37
CA LEU A 252 -14.56 2.25 -11.07
C LEU A 252 -16.08 2.43 -11.20
N ALA A 253 -16.54 3.19 -12.19
CA ALA A 253 -17.96 3.31 -12.51
C ALA A 253 -18.60 1.99 -12.96
N GLN A 254 -17.84 1.06 -13.55
CA GLN A 254 -18.33 -0.30 -13.89
C GLN A 254 -18.46 -1.20 -12.66
N ILE A 255 -17.53 -1.06 -11.72
CA ILE A 255 -17.46 -1.90 -10.52
C ILE A 255 -18.45 -1.42 -9.47
N MET A 256 -18.66 -0.11 -9.38
CA MET A 256 -19.56 0.55 -8.45
C MET A 256 -19.21 0.27 -6.97
N ASP A 257 -17.92 0.15 -6.65
CA ASP A 257 -17.46 -0.09 -5.28
C ASP A 257 -17.47 1.22 -4.48
N ARG A 258 -18.42 1.33 -3.54
CA ARG A 258 -18.58 2.49 -2.64
C ARG A 258 -17.32 2.77 -1.82
N SER A 259 -16.65 1.72 -1.36
CA SER A 259 -15.51 1.83 -0.46
C SER A 259 -14.28 2.42 -1.17
N CYS A 260 -14.08 2.06 -2.44
CA CYS A 260 -13.06 2.68 -3.30
C CYS A 260 -13.31 4.17 -3.53
N ILE A 261 -14.55 4.56 -3.79
CA ILE A 261 -14.93 5.96 -4.02
C ILE A 261 -14.70 6.77 -2.75
N LEU A 262 -15.18 6.28 -1.60
CA LEU A 262 -14.99 6.93 -0.31
C LEU A 262 -13.50 7.03 0.04
N GLY A 263 -12.72 5.97 -0.21
CA GLY A 263 -11.27 5.94 -0.07
C GLY A 263 -10.58 7.03 -0.91
N PHE A 264 -10.93 7.11 -2.20
CA PHE A 264 -10.37 8.12 -3.11
C PHE A 264 -10.74 9.55 -2.67
N VAL A 265 -12.00 9.80 -2.30
CA VAL A 265 -12.46 11.11 -1.83
C VAL A 265 -11.74 11.52 -0.54
N MET A 266 -11.64 10.61 0.43
CA MET A 266 -10.94 10.85 1.70
C MET A 266 -9.44 11.15 1.45
N ALA A 267 -8.79 10.37 0.58
CA ALA A 267 -7.41 10.60 0.19
C ALA A 267 -7.23 11.95 -0.53
N GLY A 268 -8.14 12.30 -1.45
CA GLY A 268 -8.18 13.59 -2.13
C GLY A 268 -8.30 14.76 -1.17
N GLY A 269 -9.17 14.67 -0.17
CA GLY A 269 -9.33 15.66 0.90
C GLY A 269 -8.06 15.84 1.72
N VAL A 270 -7.41 14.75 2.14
CA VAL A 270 -6.12 14.82 2.85
C VAL A 270 -5.04 15.43 1.97
N MET A 271 -4.94 15.02 0.70
CA MET A 271 -3.97 15.60 -0.24
C MET A 271 -4.22 17.08 -0.53
N PHE A 272 -5.48 17.52 -0.56
CA PHE A 272 -5.85 18.93 -0.65
C PHE A 272 -5.33 19.75 0.54
N LEU A 273 -5.50 19.22 1.76
CA LEU A 273 -4.99 19.85 2.98
C LEU A 273 -3.45 19.86 3.03
N LEU A 274 -2.81 18.81 2.52
CA LEU A 274 -1.34 18.71 2.47
C LEU A 274 -0.72 19.49 1.30
N GLY A 275 -1.48 19.73 0.23
CA GLY A 275 -1.02 20.39 -0.98
C GLY A 275 -0.73 21.87 -0.73
N ALA A 276 0.52 22.28 -0.92
CA ALA A 276 0.92 23.68 -0.96
C ALA A 276 0.85 24.20 -2.40
N GLY A 277 0.08 25.28 -2.62
CA GLY A 277 0.06 26.03 -3.89
C GLY A 277 -0.96 25.56 -4.93
N ARG A 278 -0.58 25.61 -6.22
CA ARG A 278 -1.47 25.39 -7.38
C ARG A 278 -2.11 23.99 -7.45
N SER A 279 -1.59 23.01 -6.71
CA SER A 279 -2.23 21.68 -6.61
C SER A 279 -3.65 21.76 -6.06
N ARG A 280 -3.93 22.71 -5.15
CA ARG A 280 -5.28 22.94 -4.61
C ARG A 280 -6.30 23.28 -5.67
N MET A 281 -5.93 24.07 -6.68
CA MET A 281 -6.83 24.43 -7.77
C MET A 281 -7.21 23.21 -8.61
N TYR A 282 -6.24 22.36 -8.96
CA TYR A 282 -6.52 21.11 -9.68
C TYR A 282 -7.36 20.15 -8.84
N LEU A 283 -7.08 20.10 -7.53
CA LEU A 283 -7.85 19.30 -6.56
C LEU A 283 -9.31 19.74 -6.50
N SER A 284 -9.55 21.06 -6.38
CA SER A 284 -10.89 21.64 -6.38
C SER A 284 -11.60 21.47 -7.72
N ALA A 285 -10.89 21.62 -8.85
CA ALA A 285 -11.46 21.45 -10.17
C ALA A 285 -11.86 19.99 -10.44
N LEU A 286 -11.01 19.02 -10.11
CA LEU A 286 -11.33 17.61 -10.27
C LEU A 286 -12.46 17.19 -9.31
N GLY A 287 -12.34 17.56 -8.02
CA GLY A 287 -13.35 17.25 -7.01
C GLY A 287 -14.71 17.86 -7.36
N GLY A 288 -14.72 19.14 -7.76
CA GLY A 288 -15.92 19.83 -8.23
C GLY A 288 -16.50 19.23 -9.51
N GLY A 289 -15.65 18.82 -10.46
CA GLY A 289 -16.09 18.17 -11.70
C GLY A 289 -16.73 16.80 -11.45
N VAL A 290 -16.11 15.95 -10.63
CA VAL A 290 -16.68 14.65 -10.23
C VAL A 290 -17.98 14.83 -9.47
N PHE A 291 -18.02 15.78 -8.52
CA PHE A 291 -19.23 16.08 -7.75
C PHE A 291 -20.37 16.59 -8.65
N ALA A 292 -20.09 17.52 -9.56
CA ALA A 292 -21.08 18.03 -10.52
C ALA A 292 -21.60 16.90 -11.43
N LEU A 293 -20.72 16.02 -11.93
CA LEU A 293 -21.12 14.87 -12.73
C LEU A 293 -22.05 13.91 -11.96
N LEU A 294 -21.77 13.65 -10.69
CA LEU A 294 -22.62 12.82 -9.82
C LEU A 294 -23.96 13.45 -9.50
N LEU A 295 -24.00 14.78 -9.29
CA LEU A 295 -25.24 15.52 -9.09
C LEU A 295 -26.11 15.52 -10.35
N LEU A 296 -25.51 15.76 -11.51
CA LEU A 296 -26.21 15.72 -12.79
C LEU A 296 -26.74 14.32 -13.08
N SER A 297 -25.96 13.27 -12.79
CA SER A 297 -26.42 11.90 -12.95
C SER A 297 -27.45 11.46 -11.91
N ALA A 298 -27.61 12.18 -10.79
CA ALA A 298 -28.68 11.90 -9.83
C ALA A 298 -30.07 12.28 -10.37
N GLN A 299 -30.16 13.24 -11.29
CA GLN A 299 -31.42 13.75 -11.84
C GLN A 299 -32.03 12.84 -12.93
N GLY A 300 -31.23 11.91 -13.46
CA GLY A 300 -31.67 10.98 -14.50
C GLY A 300 -30.49 10.47 -15.31
N GLU A 301 -30.77 9.66 -16.33
CA GLU A 301 -29.76 9.23 -17.28
C GLU A 301 -29.28 10.43 -18.12
N LEU A 302 -27.97 10.68 -18.10
CA LEU A 302 -27.39 11.73 -18.93
C LEU A 302 -27.38 11.27 -20.40
N PRO A 303 -27.69 12.15 -21.37
CA PRO A 303 -27.70 11.83 -22.81
C PRO A 303 -26.28 11.78 -23.39
N ILE A 304 -25.38 11.08 -22.71
CA ILE A 304 -23.97 10.92 -23.09
C ILE A 304 -23.61 9.43 -23.02
N PRO A 305 -22.63 8.96 -23.81
CA PRO A 305 -22.12 7.59 -23.68
C PRO A 305 -21.71 7.29 -22.23
N GLY A 306 -22.35 6.27 -21.63
CA GLY A 306 -22.13 5.88 -20.23
C GLY A 306 -23.02 6.59 -19.19
N GLY A 307 -23.99 7.42 -19.61
CA GLY A 307 -24.93 8.11 -18.72
C GLY A 307 -25.67 7.18 -17.75
N ALA A 308 -26.19 6.04 -18.23
CA ALA A 308 -26.83 5.02 -17.40
C ALA A 308 -25.91 4.48 -16.28
N LYS A 309 -24.61 4.33 -16.56
CA LYS A 309 -23.62 3.85 -15.56
C LYS A 309 -23.33 4.92 -14.52
N LEU A 310 -23.27 6.19 -14.92
CA LEU A 310 -23.15 7.31 -13.99
C LEU A 310 -24.41 7.48 -13.13
N HIS A 311 -25.59 7.24 -13.70
CA HIS A 311 -26.86 7.23 -12.99
C HIS A 311 -26.87 6.11 -11.95
N GLY A 312 -26.55 4.88 -12.36
CA GLY A 312 -26.40 3.75 -11.44
C GLY A 312 -25.38 4.02 -10.33
N LEU A 313 -24.24 4.65 -10.64
CA LEU A 313 -23.23 5.01 -9.64
C LEU A 313 -23.81 5.97 -8.60
N SER A 314 -24.57 6.97 -9.05
CA SER A 314 -25.27 7.92 -8.20
C SER A 314 -26.32 7.23 -7.33
N GLN A 315 -27.12 6.33 -7.90
CA GLN A 315 -28.07 5.49 -7.16
C GLN A 315 -27.39 4.60 -6.11
N VAL A 316 -26.23 4.02 -6.44
CA VAL A 316 -25.45 3.22 -5.50
C VAL A 316 -24.90 4.08 -4.37
N LEU A 317 -24.46 5.32 -4.63
CA LEU A 317 -24.01 6.23 -3.58
C LEU A 317 -25.17 6.73 -2.71
N SER A 318 -26.30 7.09 -3.30
CA SER A 318 -27.49 7.59 -2.59
C SER A 318 -28.15 6.50 -1.73
N SER A 319 -28.22 5.26 -2.21
CA SER A 319 -28.72 4.12 -1.42
C SER A 319 -27.86 3.85 -0.17
N GLY A 320 -26.57 4.22 -0.19
CA GLY A 320 -25.74 4.19 1.03
C GLY A 320 -26.17 5.21 2.09
N ALA A 321 -26.74 6.35 1.68
CA ALA A 321 -27.27 7.36 2.59
C ALA A 321 -28.67 6.96 3.12
N ASN A 322 -29.49 6.30 2.30
CA ASN A 322 -30.80 5.77 2.68
C ASN A 322 -30.71 4.31 3.15
N PHE A 323 -29.89 4.06 4.18
CA PHE A 323 -29.56 2.71 4.63
C PHE A 323 -30.76 1.85 5.04
N GLU A 324 -31.88 2.47 5.46
CA GLU A 324 -33.15 1.78 5.77
C GLU A 324 -33.72 1.01 4.58
N SER A 325 -33.52 1.54 3.37
CA SER A 325 -33.99 0.93 2.12
C SER A 325 -32.94 0.11 1.37
N ASP A 326 -31.71 0.00 1.87
CA ASP A 326 -30.63 -0.77 1.24
C ASP A 326 -30.36 -2.07 2.00
N PRO A 327 -30.79 -3.23 1.48
CA PRO A 327 -30.59 -4.52 2.12
C PRO A 327 -29.11 -4.84 2.39
N ASP A 328 -28.17 -4.38 1.55
CA ASP A 328 -26.73 -4.59 1.79
C ASP A 328 -26.23 -3.76 2.98
N ALA A 329 -26.78 -2.55 3.16
CA ALA A 329 -26.45 -1.70 4.29
C ALA A 329 -27.05 -2.24 5.60
N GLN A 330 -28.32 -2.65 5.59
CA GLN A 330 -28.98 -3.30 6.74
C GLN A 330 -28.24 -4.56 7.16
N PHE A 331 -27.90 -5.40 6.19
CA PHE A 331 -27.12 -6.60 6.40
C PHE A 331 -25.78 -6.29 7.09
N ARG A 332 -25.02 -5.30 6.61
CA ARG A 332 -23.74 -4.89 7.22
C ARG A 332 -23.94 -4.38 8.64
N LEU A 333 -24.92 -3.51 8.87
CA LEU A 333 -25.20 -2.94 10.19
C LEU A 333 -25.51 -4.02 11.22
N GLN A 334 -26.32 -5.02 10.87
CA GLN A 334 -26.60 -6.15 11.74
C GLN A 334 -25.33 -6.94 12.07
N ARG A 335 -24.50 -7.24 11.07
CA ARG A 335 -23.23 -7.95 11.32
C ARG A 335 -22.24 -7.13 12.14
N TRP A 336 -22.21 -5.81 11.95
CA TRP A 336 -21.37 -4.91 12.75
C TRP A 336 -21.84 -4.88 14.19
N HIS A 337 -23.15 -4.92 14.42
CA HIS A 337 -23.72 -5.01 15.75
C HIS A 337 -23.29 -6.32 16.45
N SER A 338 -23.46 -7.49 15.80
CA SER A 338 -23.01 -8.78 16.36
C SER A 338 -21.50 -8.79 16.63
N ALA A 339 -20.69 -8.22 15.72
CA ALA A 339 -19.24 -8.13 15.92
C ALA A 339 -18.86 -7.23 17.11
N ALA A 340 -19.54 -6.10 17.26
CA ALA A 340 -19.35 -5.22 18.40
C ALA A 340 -19.77 -5.91 19.71
N GLN A 341 -20.92 -6.61 19.74
CA GLN A 341 -21.37 -7.39 20.88
C GLN A 341 -20.37 -8.48 21.27
N THR A 342 -19.86 -9.22 20.28
CA THR A 342 -18.83 -10.23 20.48
C THR A 342 -17.58 -9.62 21.10
N TRP A 343 -17.07 -8.52 20.54
CA TRP A 343 -15.91 -7.81 21.08
C TRP A 343 -16.15 -7.33 22.53
N MET A 344 -17.35 -6.84 22.85
CA MET A 344 -17.68 -6.37 24.20
C MET A 344 -17.59 -7.47 25.27
N THR A 345 -17.66 -8.75 24.90
CA THR A 345 -17.45 -9.86 25.86
C THR A 345 -15.99 -10.02 26.30
N SER A 346 -15.02 -9.58 25.48
CA SER A 346 -13.59 -9.59 25.81
C SER A 346 -12.89 -8.38 25.16
N PRO A 347 -13.02 -7.17 25.72
CA PRO A 347 -12.61 -5.95 25.02
C PRO A 347 -11.10 -5.83 24.81
N ILE A 348 -10.31 -6.31 25.77
CA ILE A 348 -8.85 -6.11 25.79
C ILE A 348 -8.13 -7.12 24.88
N PHE A 349 -8.48 -8.40 25.01
CA PHE A 349 -7.81 -9.51 24.30
C PHE A 349 -8.60 -10.03 23.10
N GLY A 350 -9.88 -9.67 22.97
CA GLY A 350 -10.77 -10.29 21.99
C GLY A 350 -11.22 -11.68 22.45
N VAL A 351 -12.16 -12.26 21.69
CA VAL A 351 -12.69 -13.61 21.96
C VAL A 351 -11.75 -14.71 21.44
N GLY A 352 -10.72 -14.35 20.69
CA GLY A 352 -9.76 -15.28 20.10
C GLY A 352 -10.16 -15.77 18.71
N PHE A 353 -9.31 -16.68 18.19
CA PHE A 353 -9.38 -17.15 16.82
C PHE A 353 -10.37 -18.31 16.69
N GLY A 354 -11.08 -18.37 15.58
CA GLY A 354 -12.03 -19.44 15.25
C GLY A 354 -13.42 -19.29 15.88
N VAL A 355 -13.57 -18.55 16.98
CA VAL A 355 -14.86 -18.28 17.62
C VAL A 355 -15.87 -17.66 16.63
N PRO A 356 -17.12 -18.14 16.51
CA PRO A 356 -18.08 -17.48 15.63
C PRO A 356 -18.37 -16.04 16.08
N ILE A 357 -18.23 -15.06 15.17
CA ILE A 357 -18.61 -13.66 15.43
C ILE A 357 -20.13 -13.47 15.30
N ILE A 358 -20.74 -14.29 14.44
CA ILE A 358 -22.19 -14.34 14.23
C ILE A 358 -22.59 -15.78 14.53
N THR A 359 -23.57 -15.96 15.41
CA THR A 359 -24.04 -17.28 15.81
C THR A 359 -24.76 -17.97 14.65
N ALA A 360 -24.75 -19.31 14.63
CA ALA A 360 -25.47 -20.08 13.60
C ALA A 360 -26.98 -19.76 13.60
N ASP A 361 -27.55 -19.49 14.78
CA ASP A 361 -28.97 -19.14 14.91
C ASP A 361 -29.27 -17.72 14.40
N GLU A 362 -28.38 -16.74 14.63
CA GLU A 362 -28.48 -15.42 14.00
C GLU A 362 -28.34 -15.51 12.48
N TRP A 363 -27.42 -16.35 12.01
CA TRP A 363 -27.23 -16.61 10.60
C TRP A 363 -28.49 -17.17 9.94
N LEU A 364 -29.07 -18.22 10.54
CA LEU A 364 -30.28 -18.91 10.07
C LEU A 364 -31.51 -17.99 10.10
N ARG A 365 -31.62 -17.14 11.12
CA ARG A 365 -32.72 -16.17 11.29
C ARG A 365 -32.57 -14.91 10.46
N SER A 366 -31.38 -14.60 9.92
CA SER A 366 -31.25 -13.48 9.00
C SER A 366 -32.03 -13.79 7.71
N GLU A 367 -33.20 -13.18 7.54
CA GLU A 367 -34.00 -13.24 6.30
C GLU A 367 -33.22 -12.72 5.08
N MET A 368 -32.09 -12.05 5.31
CA MET A 368 -31.17 -11.52 4.31
C MET A 368 -30.15 -12.57 3.81
N LYS A 369 -30.61 -13.77 3.46
CA LYS A 369 -29.80 -14.84 2.82
C LYS A 369 -29.27 -14.45 1.41
N GLY A 370 -29.72 -13.31 0.88
CA GLY A 370 -29.72 -12.98 -0.55
C GLY A 370 -28.37 -12.79 -1.27
N ALA A 371 -27.22 -12.81 -0.61
CA ALA A 371 -25.92 -12.67 -1.30
C ALA A 371 -24.86 -13.70 -0.90
N ALA A 372 -24.85 -14.15 0.36
CA ALA A 372 -23.82 -15.07 0.85
C ALA A 372 -23.97 -16.52 0.35
N GLN A 373 -25.18 -16.95 -0.01
CA GLN A 373 -25.44 -18.30 -0.54
C GLN A 373 -25.07 -18.49 -2.03
N ARG A 374 -24.69 -17.44 -2.78
CA ARG A 374 -24.55 -17.49 -4.25
C ARG A 374 -23.22 -18.07 -4.78
N GLY A 375 -22.39 -18.69 -3.94
CA GLY A 375 -21.15 -19.30 -4.42
C GLY A 375 -20.60 -20.44 -3.56
N THR A 376 -19.92 -21.39 -4.20
CA THR A 376 -19.23 -22.55 -3.58
C THR A 376 -18.05 -22.16 -2.66
N LEU A 377 -17.71 -20.87 -2.58
CA LEU A 377 -16.73 -20.26 -1.66
C LEU A 377 -17.39 -19.54 -0.46
N GLY A 378 -18.72 -19.58 -0.35
CA GLY A 378 -19.52 -18.91 0.71
C GLY A 378 -19.06 -19.24 2.14
N ALA A 379 -18.62 -20.48 2.37
CA ALA A 379 -18.18 -20.97 3.68
C ALA A 379 -17.08 -20.13 4.36
N PHE A 380 -16.24 -19.40 3.61
CA PHE A 380 -15.17 -18.57 4.19
C PHE A 380 -15.57 -17.11 4.45
N ASN A 381 -16.62 -16.60 3.80
CA ASN A 381 -17.20 -15.26 4.06
C ASN A 381 -18.43 -15.33 4.99
N GLU A 382 -18.88 -16.54 5.31
CA GLU A 382 -19.94 -16.79 6.28
C GLU A 382 -19.56 -16.23 7.65
N GLY A 383 -20.46 -15.45 8.24
CA GLY A 383 -20.28 -14.86 9.56
C GLY A 383 -19.34 -13.65 9.68
N MET A 384 -18.69 -13.18 8.60
CA MET A 384 -17.73 -12.07 8.72
C MET A 384 -18.39 -10.68 8.61
N PRO A 385 -17.99 -9.67 9.39
CA PRO A 385 -18.73 -8.42 9.49
C PRO A 385 -18.61 -7.48 8.28
N HIS A 386 -17.73 -7.76 7.32
CA HIS A 386 -17.37 -6.80 6.26
C HIS A 386 -16.93 -5.43 6.81
N ASN A 387 -16.23 -5.48 7.94
CA ASN A 387 -15.54 -4.37 8.57
C ASN A 387 -14.34 -4.97 9.31
N THR A 388 -13.18 -4.88 8.68
CA THR A 388 -11.94 -5.49 9.18
C THR A 388 -11.54 -4.93 10.55
N PHE A 389 -11.87 -3.67 10.85
CA PHE A 389 -11.56 -3.11 12.18
C PHE A 389 -12.37 -3.81 13.27
N LEU A 390 -13.66 -4.07 13.04
CA LEU A 390 -14.49 -4.85 13.96
C LEU A 390 -14.03 -6.30 14.04
N THR A 391 -13.61 -6.91 12.93
CA THR A 391 -13.00 -8.25 12.95
C THR A 391 -11.76 -8.27 13.86
N ILE A 392 -10.82 -7.33 13.68
CA ILE A 392 -9.60 -7.28 14.52
C ILE A 392 -9.96 -7.10 15.98
N LEU A 393 -10.87 -6.18 16.30
CA LEU A 393 -11.33 -5.94 17.68
C LEU A 393 -11.95 -7.21 18.28
N ALA A 394 -12.86 -7.88 17.56
CA ALA A 394 -13.46 -9.11 18.03
C ALA A 394 -12.39 -10.21 18.25
N ARG A 395 -11.41 -10.34 17.36
CA ARG A 395 -10.41 -11.42 17.41
C ARG A 395 -9.28 -11.21 18.41
N THR A 396 -8.80 -9.98 18.54
CA THR A 396 -7.54 -9.64 19.26
C THR A 396 -7.69 -8.49 20.24
N GLY A 397 -8.91 -7.96 20.38
CA GLY A 397 -9.23 -6.85 21.26
C GLY A 397 -8.50 -5.56 20.94
N LEU A 398 -8.47 -4.67 21.92
CA LEU A 398 -7.77 -3.39 21.84
C LEU A 398 -6.26 -3.55 21.65
N ILE A 399 -5.66 -4.66 22.09
CA ILE A 399 -4.22 -4.88 21.96
C ILE A 399 -3.83 -5.07 20.48
N GLY A 400 -4.44 -6.03 19.79
CA GLY A 400 -4.12 -6.28 18.38
C GLY A 400 -4.54 -5.11 17.48
N PHE A 401 -5.73 -4.54 17.73
CA PHE A 401 -6.18 -3.32 17.04
C PHE A 401 -5.20 -2.16 17.26
N GLY A 402 -4.81 -1.92 18.51
CA GLY A 402 -3.88 -0.85 18.88
C GLY A 402 -2.52 -0.98 18.20
N LEU A 403 -1.97 -2.18 18.05
CA LEU A 403 -0.71 -2.43 17.34
C LEU A 403 -0.80 -2.09 15.85
N ILE A 404 -1.88 -2.50 15.18
CA ILE A 404 -2.12 -2.21 13.76
C ILE A 404 -2.35 -0.70 13.56
N SER A 405 -3.20 -0.09 14.37
CA SER A 405 -3.46 1.36 14.33
C SER A 405 -2.20 2.16 14.62
N TYR A 406 -1.39 1.76 15.61
CA TYR A 406 -0.10 2.39 15.91
C TYR A 406 0.82 2.36 14.69
N ALA A 407 0.96 1.20 14.05
CA ALA A 407 1.79 1.05 12.85
C ALA A 407 1.32 1.96 11.71
N TRP A 408 0.03 1.90 11.39
CA TRP A 408 -0.58 2.65 10.28
C TRP A 408 -0.53 4.16 10.50
N ILE A 409 -1.00 4.64 11.66
CA ILE A 409 -1.07 6.06 11.99
C ILE A 409 0.33 6.65 12.11
N THR A 410 1.29 5.94 12.72
CA THR A 410 2.66 6.46 12.87
C THR A 410 3.33 6.67 11.51
N VAL A 411 3.17 5.74 10.57
CA VAL A 411 3.71 5.90 9.20
C VAL A 411 3.08 7.13 8.53
N LEU A 412 1.75 7.28 8.59
CA LEU A 412 1.04 8.43 8.04
C LEU A 412 1.53 9.75 8.66
N VAL A 413 1.59 9.84 9.99
CA VAL A 413 2.05 11.04 10.70
C VAL A 413 3.49 11.39 10.33
N ARG A 414 4.38 10.40 10.21
CA ARG A 414 5.77 10.63 9.80
C ARG A 414 5.85 11.16 8.37
N LEU A 415 5.14 10.54 7.43
CA LEU A 415 5.09 11.00 6.04
C LEU A 415 4.54 12.42 5.92
N ILE A 416 3.43 12.71 6.60
CA ILE A 416 2.83 14.06 6.64
C ILE A 416 3.83 15.08 7.18
N LYS A 417 4.54 14.76 8.27
CA LYS A 417 5.60 15.63 8.83
C LYS A 417 6.74 15.85 7.83
N VAL A 418 7.13 14.84 7.06
CA VAL A 418 8.18 14.97 6.04
C VAL A 418 7.71 15.85 4.89
N ILE A 419 6.49 15.64 4.37
CA ILE A 419 5.89 16.43 3.28
C ILE A 419 5.76 17.89 3.69
N LYS A 420 5.26 18.19 4.91
CA LYS A 420 5.10 19.57 5.38
C LYS A 420 6.43 20.33 5.57
N ARG A 421 7.55 19.63 5.71
CA ARG A 421 8.87 20.22 5.97
C ARG A 421 9.74 20.38 4.72
N ARG A 422 9.36 19.78 3.60
CA ARG A 422 10.18 19.69 2.38
C ARG A 422 9.34 20.03 1.16
N ALA A 423 9.97 20.19 0.00
CA ALA A 423 9.23 20.20 -1.26
C ALA A 423 8.47 18.88 -1.40
N THR A 424 7.20 18.95 -1.80
CA THR A 424 6.33 17.79 -1.96
C THR A 424 6.92 16.81 -2.98
N ASP A 425 7.36 15.67 -2.49
CA ASP A 425 7.81 14.53 -3.30
C ASP A 425 6.56 13.77 -3.78
N PRO A 426 6.39 13.55 -5.10
CA PRO A 426 5.23 12.85 -5.65
C PRO A 426 5.02 11.46 -5.04
N ASP A 427 6.09 10.70 -4.81
CA ASP A 427 5.98 9.33 -4.31
C ASP A 427 5.57 9.31 -2.82
N GLN A 428 5.95 10.33 -2.04
CA GLN A 428 5.50 10.51 -0.65
C GLN A 428 4.03 10.92 -0.58
N LEU A 429 3.58 11.81 -1.46
CA LEU A 429 2.18 12.21 -1.52
C LEU A 429 1.30 11.03 -1.96
N ALA A 430 1.76 10.26 -2.96
CA ALA A 430 1.08 9.07 -3.46
C ALA A 430 0.89 8.02 -2.36
N ILE A 431 1.92 7.68 -1.59
CA ILE A 431 1.80 6.67 -0.53
C ILE A 431 0.91 7.13 0.63
N VAL A 432 0.88 8.43 0.95
CA VAL A 432 -0.11 8.96 1.90
C VAL A 432 -1.52 8.79 1.35
N GLY A 433 -1.74 9.14 0.08
CA GLY A 433 -3.04 8.95 -0.57
C GLY A 433 -3.49 7.49 -0.57
N ILE A 434 -2.61 6.57 -0.94
CA ILE A 434 -2.85 5.12 -0.94
C ILE A 434 -3.24 4.62 0.47
N LEU A 435 -2.44 4.94 1.49
CA LEU A 435 -2.69 4.46 2.86
C LEU A 435 -3.95 5.09 3.48
N ILE A 436 -4.35 6.30 3.08
CA ILE A 436 -5.63 6.88 3.50
C ILE A 436 -6.79 6.21 2.77
N ALA A 437 -6.68 5.98 1.47
CA ALA A 437 -7.74 5.36 0.68
C ALA A 437 -8.06 3.93 1.13
N MET A 438 -7.09 3.21 1.68
CA MET A 438 -7.28 1.88 2.26
C MET A 438 -8.13 1.88 3.55
N ILE A 439 -8.28 3.02 4.26
CA ILE A 439 -9.06 3.07 5.52
C ILE A 439 -10.55 2.81 5.27
N PRO A 440 -11.24 3.53 4.35
CA PRO A 440 -12.64 3.22 4.04
C PRO A 440 -12.85 1.83 3.45
N VAL A 441 -11.88 1.32 2.68
CA VAL A 441 -11.93 -0.06 2.18
C VAL A 441 -11.86 -1.07 3.33
N ALA A 442 -11.01 -0.84 4.33
CA ALA A 442 -10.95 -1.66 5.54
C ALA A 442 -12.22 -1.56 6.41
N ALA A 443 -12.84 -0.38 6.47
CA ALA A 443 -14.07 -0.18 7.24
C ALA A 443 -15.31 -0.83 6.61
N LEU A 444 -15.33 -0.95 5.27
CA LEU A 444 -16.50 -1.38 4.50
C LEU A 444 -16.31 -2.71 3.77
N ASN A 445 -15.18 -3.38 3.96
CA ASN A 445 -14.88 -4.63 3.27
C ASN A 445 -14.13 -5.60 4.17
N LEU A 446 -13.89 -6.79 3.62
CA LEU A 446 -13.07 -7.85 4.21
C LEU A 446 -11.62 -7.64 3.76
N PHE A 447 -10.99 -6.60 4.28
CA PHE A 447 -9.69 -6.10 3.83
C PHE A 447 -8.51 -6.96 4.32
N PHE A 448 -8.40 -7.28 5.61
CA PHE A 448 -7.31 -8.17 6.07
C PHE A 448 -7.64 -9.65 5.89
N GLU A 449 -8.93 -9.97 5.83
CA GLU A 449 -9.44 -11.31 5.58
C GLU A 449 -9.17 -11.78 4.14
N ARG A 450 -8.91 -10.84 3.22
CA ARG A 450 -8.57 -11.15 1.84
C ARG A 450 -7.08 -10.91 1.60
N PRO A 451 -6.31 -11.92 1.17
CA PRO A 451 -4.88 -11.75 0.91
C PRO A 451 -4.58 -10.62 -0.09
N MET A 452 -5.47 -10.43 -1.08
CA MET A 452 -5.38 -9.40 -2.13
C MET A 452 -5.40 -7.96 -1.61
N LEU A 453 -5.95 -7.74 -0.43
CA LEU A 453 -6.00 -6.40 0.18
C LEU A 453 -5.02 -6.30 1.34
N CYS A 454 -4.90 -7.38 2.11
CA CYS A 454 -3.97 -7.49 3.23
C CYS A 454 -2.51 -7.37 2.81
N VAL A 455 -2.09 -8.12 1.77
CA VAL A 455 -0.69 -8.17 1.35
C VAL A 455 -0.22 -6.82 0.79
N PRO A 456 -0.93 -6.17 -0.15
CA PRO A 456 -0.53 -4.85 -0.62
C PRO A 456 -0.51 -3.80 0.50
N PHE A 457 -1.41 -3.87 1.47
CA PHE A 457 -1.36 -2.99 2.63
C PHE A 457 -0.02 -3.07 3.38
N TRP A 458 0.41 -4.27 3.77
CA TRP A 458 1.66 -4.44 4.53
C TRP A 458 2.90 -4.05 3.71
N ILE A 459 2.89 -4.33 2.40
CA ILE A 459 3.93 -3.90 1.46
C ILE A 459 3.99 -2.37 1.37
N MET A 460 2.83 -1.71 1.18
CA MET A 460 2.73 -0.26 1.10
C MET A 460 3.07 0.44 2.41
N LEU A 461 2.72 -0.16 3.56
CA LEU A 461 3.09 0.34 4.87
C LEU A 461 4.61 0.31 5.06
N ALA A 462 5.29 -0.77 4.64
CA ALA A 462 6.74 -0.87 4.66
C ALA A 462 7.41 0.16 3.72
N ALA A 463 6.88 0.34 2.51
CA ALA A 463 7.36 1.35 1.56
C ALA A 463 7.20 2.78 2.10
N GLY A 464 6.03 3.09 2.67
CA GLY A 464 5.75 4.37 3.33
C GLY A 464 6.67 4.62 4.52
N TYR A 465 6.90 3.59 5.35
CA TYR A 465 7.83 3.70 6.46
C TYR A 465 9.25 4.01 5.96
N LYS A 466 9.72 3.31 4.92
CA LYS A 466 11.04 3.55 4.31
C LYS A 466 11.20 4.95 3.72
N LEU A 467 10.15 5.47 3.07
CA LEU A 467 10.15 6.84 2.56
C LEU A 467 10.08 7.89 3.69
N SER A 468 9.55 7.53 4.85
CA SER A 468 9.50 8.40 6.02
C SER A 468 10.84 8.51 6.76
N GLU A 469 11.70 7.50 6.66
CA GLU A 469 13.07 7.52 7.20
C GLU A 469 13.86 8.57 6.42
N GLY A 470 14.02 9.76 7.02
CA GLY A 470 14.65 10.91 6.38
C GLY A 470 16.04 10.59 5.80
N VAL A 471 16.46 11.33 4.78
CA VAL A 471 17.90 11.47 4.46
C VAL A 471 18.59 11.87 5.77
N PRO A 472 19.65 11.15 6.21
CA PRO A 472 20.28 11.34 7.50
C PRO A 472 20.50 12.82 7.84
N ARG A 473 20.19 13.21 9.08
CA ARG A 473 20.29 14.60 9.57
C ARG A 473 21.69 15.20 9.38
N GLU A 474 22.72 14.37 9.25
CA GLU A 474 24.09 14.80 8.94
C GLU A 474 24.19 15.64 7.66
N ILE A 475 23.44 15.29 6.60
CA ILE A 475 23.44 16.05 5.34
C ILE A 475 22.72 17.40 5.52
N ALA A 476 21.72 17.47 6.41
CA ALA A 476 21.05 18.72 6.74
C ALA A 476 21.93 19.63 7.62
N GLY A 477 22.70 19.04 8.54
CA GLY A 477 23.71 19.74 9.35
C GLY A 477 24.86 20.29 8.50
N LEU A 478 25.33 19.52 7.52
CA LEU A 478 26.32 19.98 6.52
C LEU A 478 25.78 21.14 5.69
N ARG A 479 24.51 21.11 5.26
CA ARG A 479 23.89 22.25 4.56
C ARG A 479 23.74 23.50 5.43
N ALA A 480 23.47 23.34 6.72
CA ALA A 480 23.42 24.46 7.66
C ALA A 480 24.81 25.06 7.91
N ARG A 481 25.87 24.24 7.94
CA ARG A 481 27.27 24.69 8.07
C ARG A 481 27.83 25.33 6.79
N ILE A 482 27.27 25.03 5.63
CA ILE A 482 27.64 25.63 4.33
C ILE A 482 26.72 26.83 3.99
N ALA A 483 25.83 27.26 4.91
CA ALA A 483 25.04 28.45 4.70
C ALA A 483 25.95 29.70 4.55
N PRO A 484 25.61 30.69 3.70
CA PRO A 484 26.56 31.63 3.09
C PRO A 484 27.11 32.74 4.01
N GLY A 485 27.17 32.52 5.33
CA GLY A 485 27.50 33.54 6.30
C GLY A 485 28.99 33.78 6.56
N ASP A 486 29.89 32.88 6.12
CA ASP A 486 31.29 32.92 6.59
C ASP A 486 32.36 32.74 5.51
N ILE A 487 31.99 32.86 4.22
CA ILE A 487 32.96 32.84 3.11
C ILE A 487 33.46 34.26 2.77
N THR A 488 32.90 35.32 3.36
CA THR A 488 33.28 36.70 3.06
C THR A 488 34.43 37.25 3.92
N SER A 489 34.90 36.55 4.95
CA SER A 489 35.90 37.09 5.90
C SER A 489 37.32 36.51 5.78
N ARG A 490 37.54 35.43 5.01
CA ARG A 490 38.88 34.91 4.74
C ARG A 490 39.23 35.04 3.27
N ARG A 491 39.57 36.25 2.85
CA ARG A 491 40.49 36.44 1.71
C ARG A 491 41.80 35.73 2.08
N PRO A 492 42.28 34.74 1.31
CA PRO A 492 43.66 34.31 1.42
C PRO A 492 44.52 35.54 1.09
N GLN A 493 45.25 36.06 2.07
CA GLN A 493 46.34 36.97 1.76
C GLN A 493 47.35 36.19 0.92
N GLY A 494 47.53 36.63 -0.34
CA GLY A 494 48.75 36.46 -1.11
C GLY A 494 49.27 35.04 -1.28
N ILE A 495 48.64 34.24 -2.13
CA ILE A 495 49.40 33.31 -2.97
C ILE A 495 49.16 33.76 -4.40
N GLY A 496 50.17 34.41 -4.97
CA GLY A 496 50.14 34.95 -6.33
C GLY A 496 49.86 33.84 -7.34
N TYR A 497 48.70 33.91 -7.97
CA TYR A 497 48.45 33.15 -9.18
C TYR A 497 49.33 33.72 -10.30
N PRO A 498 50.23 32.92 -10.91
CA PRO A 498 50.91 33.35 -12.12
C PRO A 498 49.87 33.53 -13.23
N GLY A 499 49.91 34.67 -13.91
CA GLY A 499 48.95 35.05 -14.93
C GLY A 499 48.90 34.11 -16.14
N PRO A 500 47.88 34.26 -17.01
CA PRO A 500 47.52 33.27 -18.04
C PRO A 500 48.52 33.07 -19.21
N ASN A 501 49.72 33.65 -19.15
CA ASN A 501 50.62 33.76 -20.32
C ASN A 501 51.78 32.74 -20.38
N ARG A 502 51.71 31.60 -19.68
CA ARG A 502 52.82 30.61 -19.68
C ARG A 502 52.51 29.17 -20.08
N VAL A 503 51.30 28.84 -20.54
CA VAL A 503 50.97 27.46 -20.97
C VAL A 503 51.15 27.23 -22.48
N ALA A 504 51.34 28.29 -23.28
CA ALA A 504 51.49 28.16 -24.74
C ALA A 504 52.94 27.92 -25.25
N ARG A 505 53.96 27.78 -24.39
CA ARG A 505 55.37 27.61 -24.83
C ARG A 505 56.00 26.23 -24.62
N ASN A 506 55.34 25.29 -23.95
CA ASN A 506 55.97 23.98 -23.63
C ASN A 506 55.43 22.78 -24.43
N TYR A 507 54.56 22.99 -25.44
CA TYR A 507 54.11 21.92 -26.34
C TYR A 507 54.80 21.91 -27.72
N ALA A 508 55.76 22.81 -27.97
CA ALA A 508 56.47 22.91 -29.25
C ALA A 508 57.89 22.33 -29.25
N ALA A 509 58.36 21.72 -28.15
CA ALA A 509 59.77 21.29 -28.01
C ALA A 509 59.99 19.79 -27.74
N SER A 510 59.01 18.91 -28.00
CA SER A 510 59.16 17.46 -27.80
C SER A 510 58.77 16.58 -29.00
N ARG A 511 58.69 17.14 -30.21
CA ARG A 511 58.56 16.38 -31.47
C ARG A 511 59.75 16.64 -32.40
N HIS A 512 60.94 16.23 -31.97
CA HIS A 512 62.04 15.87 -32.87
C HIS A 512 63.15 15.23 -32.03
N ARG A 513 63.11 13.90 -31.88
CA ARG A 513 64.28 13.01 -31.71
C ARG A 513 63.82 11.57 -31.45
N SER A 514 63.76 10.80 -32.53
CA SER A 514 64.05 9.36 -32.65
C SER A 514 63.60 8.97 -34.08
N GLN A 515 64.52 8.94 -35.05
CA GLN A 515 65.29 7.77 -35.50
C GLN A 515 64.47 6.95 -36.51
N ASP A 516 64.87 6.75 -37.78
CA ASP A 516 66.15 6.19 -38.29
C ASP A 516 66.62 4.96 -37.51
#